data_AF-A0A943GE58-F1
#
_entry.id   AF-A0A943GE58-F1
#
_cell.length_a   1.000
_cell.length_b   1.000
_cell.length_c   1.000
_cell.angle_alpha   90.00
_cell.angle_beta   90.00
_cell.angle_gamma   90.00
#
_symmetry.space_group_name_H-M   'P 1'
#
loop_
_entity.id
_entity.type
_entity.pdbx_description
1 polymer ?
#
loop_
_entity_poly.entity_id
_entity_poly.type
_entity_poly.pdbx_seq_one_letter_code
_entity_poly.pdbx_strand_id
1 'polypeptide(L)' 'MKTEKKSSNALLICPICGDTMKDFNYAYDNKQYGKNYYKCDTCGHKECIVK' A
#
# COMPACT_ATOMS: atom_id res chain seq x y z
N MET A 1 21.26 -7.41 -12.83
CA MET A 1 20.61 -7.98 -11.63
C MET A 1 19.87 -6.84 -10.96
N LYS A 2 18.53 -6.79 -11.05
CA LYS A 2 17.75 -5.66 -10.55
C LYS A 2 17.53 -5.85 -9.04
N THR A 3 18.14 -4.98 -8.25
CA THR A 3 18.08 -5.02 -6.79
C THR A 3 16.67 -4.69 -6.33
N GLU A 4 15.92 -5.70 -5.89
CA GLU A 4 14.63 -5.54 -5.24
C GLU A 4 14.88 -4.84 -3.90
N LYS A 5 14.61 -3.54 -3.88
CA LYS A 5 14.62 -2.73 -2.66
C LYS A 5 13.54 -3.33 -1.75
N LYS A 6 13.98 -4.05 -0.69
CA LYS A 6 13.18 -4.36 0.50
C LYS A 6 12.72 -3.04 1.11
N SER A 7 11.66 -2.47 0.56
CA SER A 7 10.85 -1.50 1.27
C SER A 7 10.15 -2.30 2.35
N SER A 8 10.47 -2.02 3.61
CA SER A 8 9.76 -2.51 4.79
C SER A 8 8.33 -1.96 4.74
N ASN A 9 7.56 -2.50 3.81
CA ASN A 9 6.17 -2.18 3.57
C ASN A 9 5.41 -2.69 4.78
N ALA A 10 4.79 -1.80 5.53
CA ALA A 10 3.79 -2.18 6.51
C ALA A 10 2.81 -3.12 5.80
N LEU A 11 2.84 -4.40 6.16
CA LEU A 11 1.99 -5.45 5.61
C LEU A 11 0.58 -5.17 6.12
N LEU A 12 -0.14 -4.29 5.44
CA LEU A 12 -1.53 -4.02 5.73
C LEU A 12 -2.34 -5.22 5.27
N ILE A 13 -3.16 -5.78 6.17
CA ILE A 13 -4.02 -6.92 5.84
C ILE A 13 -5.38 -6.38 5.43
N CYS A 14 -5.89 -6.86 4.30
CA CYS A 14 -7.19 -6.46 3.80
C CYS A 14 -8.29 -7.00 4.73
N PRO A 15 -9.19 -6.13 5.25
CA PRO A 15 -10.28 -6.58 6.12
C PRO A 15 -11.37 -7.38 5.37
N ILE A 16 -11.38 -7.37 4.03
CA ILE A 16 -12.38 -8.06 3.22
C ILE A 16 -11.98 -9.50 2.91
N CYS A 17 -10.74 -9.72 2.46
CA CYS A 17 -10.30 -11.06 2.05
C CYS A 17 -9.17 -11.64 2.92
N GLY A 18 -8.58 -10.86 3.82
CA GLY A 18 -7.46 -11.29 4.65
C GLY A 18 -6.10 -11.32 3.93
N ASP A 19 -6.05 -10.91 2.65
CA ASP A 19 -4.79 -10.85 1.90
C ASP A 19 -3.96 -9.61 2.21
N THR A 20 -2.68 -9.67 1.87
CA THR A 20 -1.76 -8.54 1.99
C THR A 20 -2.09 -7.44 0.97
N MET A 21 -2.28 -6.23 1.45
CA MET A 21 -2.45 -5.03 0.63
C MET A 21 -1.07 -4.45 0.27
N LYS A 22 -0.92 -4.04 -0.99
CA LYS A 22 0.31 -3.42 -1.50
C LYS A 22 0.19 -1.90 -1.40
N ASP A 23 1.29 -1.22 -1.12
CA ASP A 23 1.30 0.23 -1.17
C ASP A 23 1.00 0.71 -2.59
N PHE A 24 0.06 1.62 -2.69
CA PHE A 24 -0.33 2.27 -3.92
C PHE A 24 0.12 3.72 -3.85
N ASN A 25 1.41 3.94 -4.12
CA ASN A 25 1.93 5.30 -4.18
C ASN A 25 1.48 5.95 -5.50
N TYR A 26 0.47 6.83 -5.46
CA TYR A 26 0.26 7.76 -6.55
C TYR A 26 1.46 8.72 -6.52
N ALA A 27 2.37 8.51 -7.48
CA ALA A 27 3.69 9.13 -7.57
C ALA A 27 3.72 10.66 -7.56
N TYR A 28 2.55 11.32 -7.55
CA TYR A 28 2.41 12.76 -7.65
C TYR A 28 1.96 13.45 -6.34
N ASP A 29 1.33 12.75 -5.38
CA ASP A 29 0.56 13.45 -4.31
C ASP A 29 0.75 12.90 -2.87
N ASN A 30 1.17 11.65 -2.71
CA ASN A 30 1.00 10.95 -1.42
C ASN A 30 1.94 11.41 -0.28
N LYS A 31 3.05 12.09 -0.59
CA LYS A 31 3.97 12.58 0.45
C LYS A 31 3.65 13.97 0.98
N GLN A 32 2.72 14.71 0.37
CA GLN A 32 2.44 16.08 0.81
C GLN A 32 1.60 16.14 2.10
N TYR A 33 0.87 15.07 2.43
CA TYR A 33 -0.01 15.00 3.62
C TYR A 33 0.19 13.74 4.49
N GLY A 34 1.25 12.95 4.28
CA GLY A 34 1.51 11.73 5.06
C GLY A 34 0.45 10.62 4.88
N LYS A 35 -0.27 10.61 3.74
CA LYS A 35 -1.29 9.61 3.44
C LYS A 35 -0.69 8.47 2.63
N ASN A 36 -0.69 7.26 3.20
CA ASN A 36 -0.33 6.05 2.50
C ASN A 36 -1.59 5.35 2.00
N TYR A 37 -1.68 5.19 0.68
CA TYR A 37 -2.75 4.43 0.05
C TYR A 37 -2.29 3.00 -0.14
N TYR A 38 -3.20 2.07 0.06
CA TYR A 38 -2.99 0.64 -0.09
C TYR A 38 -4.10 0.05 -0.95
N LYS A 39 -3.73 -0.90 -1.80
CA LYS A 39 -4.68 -1.63 -2.64
C LYS A 39 -4.48 -3.12 -2.45
N CYS A 40 -5.57 -3.83 -2.19
CA CYS A 40 -5.62 -5.27 -2.23
C CYS A 40 -5.66 -5.73 -3.70
N ASP A 41 -4.74 -6.63 -4.05
CA ASP A 41 -4.65 -7.20 -5.40
C ASP A 41 -5.72 -8.27 -5.63
N THR A 42 -6.13 -8.97 -4.57
CA THR A 42 -7.10 -10.08 -4.63
C THR A 42 -8.53 -9.59 -4.83
N CYS A 43 -9.00 -8.69 -3.95
CA CYS A 43 -10.40 -8.23 -3.97
C CYS A 43 -10.55 -6.80 -4.54
N GLY A 44 -9.44 -6.11 -4.83
CA GLY A 44 -9.48 -4.73 -5.33
C GLY A 44 -9.81 -3.67 -4.27
N HIS A 45 -9.96 -4.06 -3.00
CA HIS A 45 -10.24 -3.14 -1.89
C HIS A 45 -9.13 -2.10 -1.74
N LYS A 46 -9.49 -0.87 -1.39
CA LYS A 46 -8.57 0.27 -1.30
C LYS A 46 -8.69 0.87 0.08
N GLU A 47 -7.56 1.02 0.77
CA GLU A 47 -7.52 1.58 2.11
C GLU A 47 -6.50 2.72 2.16
N CYS A 48 -6.78 3.75 2.96
CA CYS A 48 -5.96 4.95 3.05
C CYS A 48 -5.62 5.17 4.53
N ILE A 49 -4.34 5.08 4.88
CA ILE A 49 -3.87 5.31 6.25
C ILE A 49 -3.17 6.67 6.28
N VAL A 50 -3.69 7.56 7.12
CA VAL A 50 -3.03 8.83 7.45
C VAL A 50 -2.13 8.56 8.65
N LYS A 51 -0.83 8.78 8.52
CA LYS A 51 0.12 8.68 9.63
C LYS A 51 0.17 9.95 10.46
#